data_AF-A0A0S4QWJ6-F1
#
_entry.id   AF-A0A0S4QWJ6-F1
#
_cell.length_a   1.000
_cell.length_b   1.000
_cell.length_c   1.000
_cell.angle_alpha   90.00
_cell.angle_beta   90.00
_cell.angle_gamma   90.00
#
_symmetry.space_group_name_H-M   'P 1'
#
loop_
_entity.id
_entity.type
_entity.pdbx_description
1 polymer ?
#
loop_
_entity_poly.entity_id
_entity_poly.type
_entity_poly.pdbx_seq_one_letter_code
_entity_poly.pdbx_strand_id
1 'polypeptide(L)' 'MSVDDGVTIYLALVLPEIYRTLAIERCWTAERYEHWLADALITQLLDDPPRSHQVLRGAPS' A
#
# COMPACT_ATOMS: atom_id res chain seq x y z
N MET A 1 4.05 8.71 -7.24
CA MET A 1 4.32 8.76 -5.79
C MET A 1 5.73 9.28 -5.57
N SER A 2 5.96 10.17 -4.61
CA SER A 2 7.32 10.58 -4.22
C SER A 2 8.00 9.50 -3.37
N VAL A 3 9.32 9.55 -3.24
CA VAL A 3 10.05 8.69 -2.29
C VAL A 3 9.56 8.94 -0.85
N ASP A 4 9.37 10.20 -0.45
CA ASP A 4 8.86 10.56 0.88
C ASP A 4 7.46 9.98 1.16
N ASP A 5 6.59 9.99 0.15
CA ASP A 5 5.25 9.39 0.24
C ASP A 5 5.36 7.87 0.44
N GLY A 6 6.24 7.21 -0.32
CA GLY A 6 6.47 5.77 -0.19
C GLY A 6 7.04 5.38 1.19
N VAL A 7 7.96 6.18 1.73
CA VAL A 7 8.50 5.99 3.09
C VAL A 7 7.39 6.17 4.14
N THR A 8 6.52 7.16 3.96
CA THR A 8 5.39 7.40 4.86
C THR A 8 4.43 6.20 4.89
N ILE A 9 4.09 5.66 3.72
CA ILE A 9 3.23 4.48 3.60
C ILE A 9 3.88 3.26 4.25
N TYR A 10 5.17 3.01 3.97
CA TYR A 10 5.89 1.90 4.56
C TYR A 10 5.86 1.97 6.10
N LEU A 11 6.24 3.13 6.66
CA LEU A 11 6.28 3.31 8.11
C LEU A 11 4.90 3.07 8.73
N ALA A 12 3.84 3.61 8.14
CA ALA A 12 2.48 3.43 8.64
C ALA A 12 2.05 1.95 8.71
N LEU A 13 2.46 1.13 7.74
CA LEU A 13 2.10 -0.30 7.68
C LEU A 13 2.91 -1.18 8.63
N VAL A 14 4.14 -0.78 9.00
CA VAL A 14 5.03 -1.58 9.86
C VAL A 14 5.10 -1.10 11.31
N LEU A 15 4.23 -0.15 11.70
CA LEU A 15 4.15 0.34 13.07
C LEU A 15 3.93 -0.80 14.07
N PRO A 16 4.56 -0.75 15.26
CA PRO A 16 4.40 -1.78 16.30
C PRO A 16 2.94 -2.06 16.67
N GLU A 17 2.07 -1.04 16.62
CA GLU A 17 0.65 -1.14 16.92
C GLU A 17 -0.08 -2.02 15.90
N ILE A 18 0.27 -1.91 14.61
CA ILE A 18 -0.31 -2.74 13.55
C ILE A 18 0.11 -4.20 13.75
N TYR A 19 1.40 -4.43 14.00
CA TYR A 19 1.89 -5.78 14.30
C TYR A 19 1.19 -6.36 15.54
N ARG A 20 1.11 -5.60 16.63
CA ARG A 20 0.46 -6.03 17.87
C ARG A 20 -1.00 -6.40 17.64
N THR A 21 -1.77 -5.53 16.98
CA THR A 21 -3.19 -5.80 16.75
C THR A 21 -3.39 -7.04 15.88
N LEU A 22 -2.62 -7.20 14.79
CA LEU A 22 -2.84 -8.32 13.88
C LEU A 22 -2.26 -9.64 14.41
N ALA A 23 -0.99 -9.66 14.82
CA ALA A 23 -0.32 -10.88 15.25
C ALA A 23 -0.73 -11.32 16.66
N ILE A 24 -0.90 -10.38 17.59
CA ILE A 24 -1.17 -10.70 19.01
C ILE A 24 -2.66 -10.69 19.31
N GLU A 25 -3.35 -9.57 19.05
CA GLU A 25 -4.76 -9.42 19.47
C GLU A 25 -5.72 -10.20 18.56
N ARG A 26 -5.41 -10.31 17.27
CA ARG A 26 -6.16 -11.10 16.29
C ARG A 26 -5.57 -12.48 16.03
N CYS A 27 -4.50 -12.84 16.75
CA CYS A 27 -3.84 -14.14 16.67
C CYS A 27 -3.47 -14.57 15.25
N TRP A 28 -3.08 -13.64 14.38
CA TRP A 28 -2.57 -14.04 13.06
C TRP A 28 -1.26 -14.81 13.22
N THR A 29 -1.08 -15.85 12.40
CA THR A 29 0.22 -16.49 12.27
C THR A 29 1.21 -15.52 11.62
N ALA A 30 2.50 -15.70 11.89
CA ALA A 30 3.55 -14.89 11.28
C ALA A 30 3.47 -14.91 9.74
N GLU A 31 3.23 -16.09 9.16
CA GLU A 31 3.09 -16.28 7.71
C GLU A 31 1.90 -15.51 7.12
N ARG A 32 0.78 -15.46 7.85
CA ARG A 32 -0.39 -14.67 7.43
C ARG A 32 -0.13 -13.18 7.49
N TYR A 33 0.54 -12.72 8.55
CA TYR A 33 0.94 -11.32 8.69
C TYR A 33 1.90 -10.90 7.58
N GLU A 34 2.90 -11.73 7.28
CA GLU A 34 3.87 -11.49 6.22
C GLU A 34 3.21 -11.39 4.85
N HIS A 35 2.36 -12.36 4.48
CA HIS A 35 1.61 -12.30 3.21
C HIS A 35 0.76 -11.05 3.11
N TRP A 36 -0.01 -10.73 4.15
CA TRP A 36 -0.84 -9.53 4.16
C TRP A 36 -0.01 -8.25 4.01
N LEU A 37 1.11 -8.13 4.72
CA LEU A 37 1.96 -6.95 4.67
C LEU A 37 2.59 -6.80 3.28
N ALA A 38 3.05 -7.90 2.68
CA ALA A 38 3.58 -7.92 1.32
C ALA A 38 2.52 -7.45 0.31
N ASP A 39 1.32 -8.02 0.35
CA ASP A 39 0.21 -7.65 -0.53
C ASP A 39 -0.15 -6.16 -0.37
N ALA A 40 -0.25 -5.67 0.87
CA ALA A 40 -0.54 -4.27 1.15
C ALA A 40 0.54 -3.34 0.59
N LEU A 41 1.82 -3.65 0.79
CA LEU A 41 2.93 -2.84 0.28
C LEU A 41 2.96 -2.83 -1.25
N ILE A 42 2.73 -3.98 -1.90
CA ILE A 42 2.65 -4.06 -3.36
C ILE A 42 1.53 -3.16 -3.87
N THR A 43 0.32 -3.30 -3.33
CA THR A 43 -0.81 -2.48 -3.76
C THR A 43 -0.59 -0.99 -3.53
N GLN A 44 -0.03 -0.58 -2.39
CA GLN A 44 0.10 0.84 -2.10
C GLN A 44 1.29 1.51 -2.80
N LEU A 45 2.37 0.76 -3.07
CA LEU A 45 3.60 1.33 -3.61
C LEU A 45 3.78 1.10 -5.11
N LEU A 46 3.17 0.04 -5.66
CA LEU A 46 3.44 -0.42 -7.03
C LEU A 46 2.21 -0.42 -7.94
N ASP A 47 0.99 -0.54 -7.40
CA ASP A 47 -0.21 -0.43 -8.25
C ASP A 47 -0.43 1.04 -8.65
N ASP A 48 -0.16 1.35 -9.92
CA ASP A 48 -0.54 2.63 -10.53
C ASP A 48 -2.08 2.65 -10.61
N PRO A 49 -2.79 3.63 -9.99
CA PRO A 49 -4.23 3.74 -10.22
C PRO A 49 -4.47 3.88 -11.73
N PRO A 50 -5.53 3.26 -12.29
CA PRO A 50 -5.81 3.35 -13.71
C PRO A 50 -5.86 4.83 -14.09
N ARG A 51 -4.95 5.23 -14.98
CA ARG A 51 -4.77 6.61 -15.42
C ARG A 51 -5.98 7.05 -16.23
N SER A 52 -7.07 7.41 -15.57
CA SER A 52 -8.33 7.86 -16.17
C SER A 52 -8.27 9.30 -16.69
N HIS A 53 -7.13 9.73 -17.25
CA HIS A 53 -6.94 11.09 -17.74
C HIS A 53 -6.09 11.20 -19.00
N GLN A 54 -6.40 10.37 -20.01
CA GLN A 54 -5.88 10.53 -21.38
C GLN A 54 -6.99 10.58 -22.44
N VAL A 55 -8.21 11.05 -22.09
CA VAL A 55 -9.33 11.14 -23.06
C VAL A 55 -9.65 12.55 -23.55
N LEU A 56 -9.14 13.64 -22.96
CA LEU A 56 -9.51 15.01 -23.40
C LEU A 56 -8.34 15.98 -23.55
N ARG A 57 -7.30 15.61 -24.31
CA ARG A 57 -6.27 16.59 -24.74
C ARG A 57 -5.86 16.42 -26.21
N GLY A 58 -6.81 16.14 -27.09
CA GLY A 58 -6.53 15.90 -28.52
C GLY A 58 -7.69 16.12 -29.48
N ALA A 59 -8.66 16.98 -29.18
CA ALA A 59 -9.63 17.42 -30.19
C ALA A 59 -9.13 18.74 -30.81
N PRO A 60 -8.63 18.76 -32.05
CA PRO A 60 -8.29 20.00 -32.74
C PRO A 60 -9.56 20.77 -33.12
N SER A 61 -9.46 22.10 -32.98
CA SER A 61 -10.47 23.11 -33.38
C SER A 61 -10.61 23.24 -34.89
#